data_AF-A0A925YE42-F1
#
_entry.id   AF-A0A925YE42-F1
#
_cell.length_a   1.000
_cell.length_b   1.000
_cell.length_c   1.000
_cell.angle_alpha   90.00
_cell.angle_beta   90.00
_cell.angle_gamma   90.00
#
_symmetry.space_group_name_H-M   'P 1'
#
loop_
_entity.id
_entity.type
_entity.pdbx_description
1 polymer ?
#
loop_
_entity_poly.entity_id
_entity_poly.type
_entity_poly.pdbx_seq_one_letter_code
_entity_poly.pdbx_strand_id
1 'polypeptide(L)'
;MSALLALTASKQAAADEGSPPTEGLQFEVGAFGGVHVFADNLELGVADDPGNVPSPETGSIFGLRLALTVLPWISFEGEIGLIPSADNFPTNYTLYLMSYKAHALVHLMHGRLRPFVLAGIGAMQVASTEPDPQYQEIAKDTDFDFHAGAGVKYAVTNRVDLRVDGRLVFLPNTGKNSDSANLEFLAGASYKFGGHSEPPPPPAPPLVQDTDRDDIPDNVDKCPTEAEDRDGFQDTDGCPDPDNDADGIADALDKCPDKAETKNGIDDEDGCPEVDTDNDGIFGSADKCPEAAEDKDGFQDDDGCPDPDNDGDGVNDATDKCPKELETKNGFQDEDGCPDEIPAAVKKFTGVIKGINFKVNSADIQKSSFKLLGNAAKVMKEYGDLRMEISGHTSSEGDAAKNLKLSQDRSDAVRAYLISAGIAGERIVSIGFGSDKPLGDNKAKSGREQNRRIEFRLLTADDAKSTVGGPGGAGLEGKPAEPAKAEPKPAPKAAPHGVAGIGSGQQQHSSTRKAGGVFSPPVFFTLRLPGILPRVSRWTRRCLPECCSRRRARRSRTSCGNLA
;
A
#
# COMPACT_ATOMS: atom_id res chain seq x y z
N MET A 1 -0.81 67.51 15.85
CA MET A 1 -1.82 66.47 16.13
C MET A 1 -3.02 66.78 15.27
N SER A 2 -3.50 65.99 14.32
CA SER A 2 -3.05 64.77 13.66
C SER A 2 -3.84 64.69 12.35
N ALA A 3 -3.26 64.06 11.33
CA ALA A 3 -3.92 63.55 10.13
C ALA A 3 -4.52 64.58 9.16
N LEU A 4 -3.64 65.36 8.53
CA LEU A 4 -3.85 65.89 7.18
C LEU A 4 -2.89 65.14 6.24
N LEU A 5 -3.16 63.86 5.95
CA LEU A 5 -2.35 63.07 5.00
C LEU A 5 -3.11 61.81 4.57
N ALA A 6 -3.74 61.86 3.40
CA ALA A 6 -4.00 60.73 2.49
C ALA A 6 -4.93 61.22 1.36
N LEU A 7 -4.42 62.08 0.48
CA LEU A 7 -5.11 62.55 -0.73
C LEU A 7 -4.28 62.17 -1.96
N THR A 8 -3.97 60.89 -2.09
CA THR A 8 -3.47 60.29 -3.33
C THR A 8 -3.79 58.79 -3.31
N ALA A 9 -4.96 58.42 -3.80
CA ALA A 9 -5.22 57.06 -4.28
C ALA A 9 -6.39 57.09 -5.27
N SER A 10 -6.14 56.49 -6.44
CA SER A 10 -7.10 56.13 -7.49
C SER A 10 -7.76 57.26 -8.29
N LYS A 11 -7.09 57.62 -9.40
CA LYS A 11 -7.77 57.74 -10.70
C LYS A 11 -8.42 56.39 -11.03
N GLN A 12 -9.59 56.10 -10.46
CA GLN A 12 -10.48 55.03 -10.96
C GLN A 12 -11.89 55.20 -10.41
N ALA A 13 -12.40 56.43 -10.32
CA ALA A 13 -13.84 56.66 -10.29
C ALA A 13 -14.29 56.92 -11.74
N ALA A 14 -14.06 55.92 -12.60
CA ALA A 14 -14.84 55.82 -13.83
C ALA A 14 -16.31 55.75 -13.38
N ALA A 15 -17.15 56.52 -14.04
CA ALA A 15 -18.58 56.52 -13.82
C ALA A 15 -19.11 55.09 -13.89
N ASP A 16 -19.35 54.49 -12.72
CA ASP A 16 -20.10 53.26 -12.58
C ASP A 16 -21.55 53.64 -12.89
N GLU A 17 -21.90 53.53 -14.18
CA GLU A 17 -23.27 53.63 -14.64
C GLU A 17 -24.08 52.50 -14.02
N GLY A 18 -24.63 52.78 -12.83
CA GLY A 18 -25.70 51.99 -12.24
C GLY A 18 -25.41 50.48 -12.19
N SER A 19 -24.31 50.08 -11.54
CA SER A 19 -24.12 48.68 -11.16
C SER A 19 -25.45 48.11 -10.64
N PRO A 20 -25.94 47.01 -11.23
CA PRO A 20 -27.23 46.45 -10.88
C PRO A 20 -27.24 46.09 -9.39
N PRO A 21 -28.42 46.15 -8.73
CA PRO A 21 -28.55 45.74 -7.34
C PRO A 21 -27.95 44.34 -7.17
N THR A 22 -26.96 44.25 -6.27
CA THR A 22 -26.18 43.03 -6.05
C THR A 22 -27.11 41.89 -5.68
N GLU A 23 -27.03 40.79 -6.45
CA GLU A 23 -27.83 39.59 -6.19
C GLU A 23 -27.49 39.02 -4.81
N GLY A 24 -28.52 38.64 -4.06
CA GLY A 24 -28.40 38.06 -2.72
C GLY A 24 -29.12 38.85 -1.63
N LEU A 25 -29.26 38.22 -0.45
CA LEU A 25 -29.90 38.78 0.73
C LEU A 25 -29.09 40.00 1.23
N GLN A 26 -29.69 41.19 1.26
CA GLN A 26 -29.04 42.39 1.81
C GLN A 26 -29.71 42.80 3.12
N PHE A 27 -28.89 43.20 4.08
CA PHE A 27 -29.35 43.71 5.36
C PHE A 27 -28.98 45.18 5.49
N GLU A 28 -29.93 46.04 5.87
CA GLU A 28 -29.65 47.45 6.12
C GLU A 28 -29.97 47.83 7.56
N VAL A 29 -29.10 48.65 8.14
CA VAL A 29 -29.31 49.30 9.43
C VAL A 29 -29.34 50.79 9.19
N GLY A 30 -30.37 51.47 9.65
CA GLY A 30 -30.53 52.91 9.47
C GLY A 30 -31.06 53.61 10.70
N ALA A 31 -30.89 54.93 10.70
CA ALA A 31 -31.51 55.84 11.64
C ALA A 31 -32.32 56.88 10.85
N PHE A 32 -33.41 57.34 11.42
CA PHE A 32 -34.28 58.34 10.83
C PHE A 32 -34.70 59.39 11.84
N GLY A 33 -35.03 60.57 11.32
CA GLY A 33 -35.58 61.70 12.06
C GLY A 33 -36.62 62.42 11.20
N GLY A 34 -37.61 63.04 11.83
CA GLY A 34 -38.69 63.66 11.09
C GLY A 34 -39.70 64.36 11.97
N VAL A 35 -40.88 64.61 11.39
CA VAL A 35 -42.02 65.22 12.05
C VAL A 35 -43.22 64.30 11.95
N HIS A 36 -43.91 64.11 13.07
CA HIS A 36 -45.18 63.40 13.17
C HIS A 36 -46.29 64.40 13.48
N VAL A 37 -47.16 64.63 12.52
CA VAL A 37 -48.32 65.53 12.63
C VAL A 37 -49.52 64.68 13.03
N PHE A 38 -49.96 64.84 14.27
CA PHE A 38 -51.16 64.21 14.79
C PHE A 38 -52.42 64.91 14.25
N ALA A 39 -53.47 64.15 13.99
CA ALA A 39 -54.79 64.67 13.70
C ALA A 39 -55.48 65.16 14.99
N ASP A 40 -56.29 66.21 14.88
CA ASP A 40 -56.97 66.86 16.01
C ASP A 40 -58.10 65.99 16.66
N ASN A 41 -58.31 64.76 16.18
CA ASN A 41 -59.41 63.88 16.57
C ASN A 41 -58.96 62.44 16.90
N LEU A 42 -57.75 62.29 17.47
CA LEU A 42 -57.14 61.01 17.80
C LEU A 42 -57.60 60.48 19.18
N GLU A 43 -57.75 59.16 19.31
CA GLU A 43 -58.16 58.44 20.54
C GLU A 43 -57.03 58.07 21.49
N LEU A 44 -55.78 58.21 21.04
CA LEU A 44 -54.62 57.62 21.68
C LEU A 44 -54.44 58.07 23.14
N GLY A 45 -54.67 57.13 24.06
CA GLY A 45 -54.54 57.29 25.51
C GLY A 45 -55.70 58.03 26.19
N VAL A 46 -56.85 58.19 25.53
CA VAL A 46 -58.01 58.92 26.06
C VAL A 46 -58.99 57.92 26.68
N ALA A 47 -59.53 58.20 27.88
CA ALA A 47 -60.61 57.38 28.43
C ALA A 47 -61.96 57.73 27.75
N ASP A 48 -62.81 56.72 27.50
CA ASP A 48 -64.12 56.77 26.80
C ASP A 48 -65.12 57.84 27.33
N ASP A 49 -64.85 59.14 27.21
CA ASP A 49 -65.72 60.25 27.63
C ASP A 49 -65.77 61.36 26.56
N PRO A 50 -66.95 61.67 25.96
CA PRO A 50 -67.05 62.48 24.74
C PRO A 50 -66.94 64.02 24.95
N GLY A 51 -66.26 64.48 26.00
CA GLY A 51 -66.22 65.89 26.40
C GLY A 51 -64.82 66.49 26.50
N ASN A 52 -64.28 66.94 25.35
CA ASN A 52 -63.00 67.65 25.21
C ASN A 52 -61.77 66.79 25.53
N VAL A 53 -61.38 66.01 24.54
CA VAL A 53 -60.32 65.02 24.59
C VAL A 53 -58.96 65.67 24.32
N PRO A 54 -57.96 65.55 25.23
CA PRO A 54 -56.61 65.98 24.94
C PRO A 54 -55.98 65.07 23.88
N SER A 55 -55.39 65.64 22.83
CA SER A 55 -54.65 64.92 21.80
C SER A 55 -53.18 65.34 21.79
N PRO A 56 -52.24 64.45 21.42
CA PRO A 56 -50.84 64.81 21.27
C PRO A 56 -50.65 65.90 20.21
N GLU A 57 -49.83 66.91 20.51
CA GLU A 57 -49.39 67.92 19.56
C GLU A 57 -48.35 67.36 18.58
N THR A 58 -48.20 68.02 17.43
CA THR A 58 -47.19 67.66 16.41
C THR A 58 -45.81 67.55 17.04
N GLY A 59 -45.22 66.36 16.95
CA GLY A 59 -43.96 66.02 17.58
C GLY A 59 -42.85 65.80 16.56
N SER A 60 -41.61 65.85 17.03
CA SER A 60 -40.48 65.32 16.26
C SER A 60 -40.38 63.82 16.50
N ILE A 61 -40.07 63.04 15.47
CA ILE A 61 -39.89 61.59 15.57
C ILE A 61 -38.44 61.23 15.27
N PHE A 62 -37.83 60.38 16.09
CA PHE A 62 -36.49 59.85 15.88
C PHE A 62 -36.49 58.35 16.10
N GLY A 63 -35.78 57.60 15.26
CA GLY A 63 -35.85 56.15 15.34
C GLY A 63 -34.74 55.41 14.63
N LEU A 64 -34.76 54.10 14.83
CA LEU A 64 -33.91 53.14 14.15
C LEU A 64 -34.75 52.26 13.24
N ARG A 65 -34.15 51.87 12.12
CA ARG A 65 -34.75 51.01 11.10
C ARG A 65 -33.82 49.85 10.80
N LEU A 66 -34.39 48.65 10.71
CA LEU A 66 -33.75 47.48 10.17
C LEU A 66 -34.49 47.06 8.90
N ALA A 67 -33.75 46.80 7.82
CA ALA A 67 -34.32 46.40 6.55
C ALA A 67 -33.68 45.09 6.07
N LEU A 68 -34.50 44.22 5.50
CA LEU A 68 -34.08 43.01 4.81
C LEU A 68 -34.56 43.08 3.36
N THR A 69 -33.62 43.22 2.43
CA THR A 69 -33.90 43.21 0.99
C THR A 69 -33.74 41.78 0.50
N VAL A 70 -34.87 41.16 0.15
CA VAL A 70 -34.93 39.76 -0.30
C VAL A 70 -34.81 39.68 -1.82
N LEU A 71 -35.41 40.65 -2.52
CA LEU A 71 -35.30 40.82 -3.95
C LEU A 71 -34.87 42.26 -4.24
N PRO A 72 -34.18 42.54 -5.35
CA PRO A 72 -33.80 43.91 -5.74
C PRO A 72 -34.92 44.96 -5.71
N TRP A 73 -36.17 44.51 -5.83
CA TRP A 73 -37.37 45.34 -5.89
C TRP A 73 -38.28 45.20 -4.64
N ILE A 74 -38.01 44.29 -3.69
CA ILE A 74 -38.77 44.12 -2.43
C ILE A 74 -37.83 44.12 -1.22
N SER A 75 -38.18 44.96 -0.24
CA SER A 75 -37.59 44.96 1.10
C SER A 75 -38.67 44.86 2.18
N PHE A 76 -38.35 44.17 3.27
CA PHE A 76 -39.15 44.18 4.51
C PHE A 76 -38.41 45.00 5.55
N GLU A 77 -39.10 45.91 6.22
CA GLU A 77 -38.50 46.84 7.17
C GLU A 77 -39.24 46.80 8.51
N GLY A 78 -38.47 46.90 9.60
CA GLY A 78 -38.95 47.10 10.95
C GLY A 78 -38.37 48.39 11.53
N GLU A 79 -39.20 49.16 12.23
CA GLU A 79 -38.86 50.46 12.78
C GLU A 79 -39.29 50.59 14.23
N ILE A 80 -38.45 51.28 15.00
CA ILE A 80 -38.77 51.75 16.34
C ILE A 80 -38.49 53.25 16.39
N GLY A 81 -39.50 54.04 16.76
CA GLY A 81 -39.44 55.49 16.85
C GLY A 81 -39.85 55.99 18.23
N LEU A 82 -39.26 57.11 18.65
CA LEU A 82 -39.62 57.89 19.83
C LEU A 82 -40.14 59.25 19.35
N ILE A 83 -41.29 59.64 19.86
CA ILE A 83 -41.96 60.91 19.55
C ILE A 83 -42.13 61.68 20.87
N PRO A 84 -41.21 62.61 21.20
CA PRO A 84 -41.50 63.65 22.18
C PRO A 84 -42.61 64.58 21.63
N SER A 85 -43.69 64.70 22.40
CA SER A 85 -44.86 65.53 22.11
C SER A 85 -45.33 66.23 23.39
N ALA A 86 -46.33 67.09 23.29
CA ALA A 86 -47.05 67.69 24.40
C ALA A 86 -48.55 67.43 24.25
N ASP A 87 -49.34 67.56 25.31
CA ASP A 87 -50.79 67.57 25.19
C ASP A 87 -51.29 68.94 24.68
N ASN A 88 -52.44 68.96 24.01
CA ASN A 88 -53.07 70.18 23.49
C ASN A 88 -53.95 70.92 24.55
N PHE A 89 -53.72 70.65 25.85
CA PHE A 89 -54.47 71.23 26.98
C PHE A 89 -53.66 72.37 27.65
N PRO A 90 -54.27 73.29 28.43
CA PRO A 90 -53.61 74.49 28.96
C PRO A 90 -52.39 74.26 29.87
N THR A 91 -52.10 73.02 30.23
CA THR A 91 -51.05 72.59 31.16
C THR A 91 -49.74 72.18 30.47
N ASN A 92 -49.72 71.92 29.15
CA ASN A 92 -48.54 71.58 28.34
C ASN A 92 -47.64 70.50 28.98
N TYR A 93 -48.19 69.33 29.29
CA TYR A 93 -47.43 68.19 29.82
C TYR A 93 -46.58 67.53 28.73
N THR A 94 -45.38 67.07 29.09
CA THR A 94 -44.49 66.37 28.15
C THR A 94 -44.90 64.91 28.02
N LEU A 95 -45.17 64.48 26.79
CA LEU A 95 -45.57 63.12 26.42
C LEU A 95 -44.46 62.44 25.62
N TYR A 96 -44.20 61.17 25.92
CA TYR A 96 -43.30 60.34 25.12
C TYR A 96 -44.07 59.18 24.51
N LEU A 97 -44.20 59.19 23.18
CA LEU A 97 -44.81 58.10 22.44
C LEU A 97 -43.75 57.23 21.78
N MET A 98 -43.93 55.92 21.86
CA MET A 98 -43.12 54.92 21.17
C MET A 98 -43.90 54.38 19.99
N SER A 99 -43.31 54.41 18.80
CA SER A 99 -43.89 53.86 17.58
C SER A 99 -43.13 52.60 17.17
N TYR A 100 -43.85 51.50 16.96
CA TYR A 100 -43.31 50.24 16.45
C TYR A 100 -43.98 49.96 15.10
N LYS A 101 -43.21 49.90 14.01
CA LYS A 101 -43.78 49.70 12.66
C LYS A 101 -43.09 48.57 11.92
N ALA A 102 -43.85 47.84 11.12
CA ALA A 102 -43.36 46.85 10.19
C ALA A 102 -44.07 47.01 8.84
N HIS A 103 -43.30 47.13 7.76
CA HIS A 103 -43.85 47.35 6.42
C HIS A 103 -43.04 46.66 5.33
N ALA A 104 -43.72 46.40 4.21
CA ALA A 104 -43.07 46.02 2.98
C ALA A 104 -42.85 47.28 2.13
N LEU A 105 -41.70 47.34 1.46
CA LEU A 105 -41.30 48.42 0.57
C LEU A 105 -41.00 47.86 -0.80
N VAL A 106 -41.56 48.49 -1.83
CA VAL A 106 -41.37 48.11 -3.23
C VAL A 106 -40.67 49.24 -3.98
N HIS A 107 -39.52 48.94 -4.59
CA HIS A 107 -38.80 49.89 -5.44
C HIS A 107 -39.40 49.94 -6.85
N LEU A 108 -39.72 51.14 -7.31
CA LEU A 108 -40.35 51.37 -8.63
C LEU A 108 -39.33 51.46 -9.76
N MET A 109 -38.10 51.87 -9.44
CA MET A 109 -36.99 52.00 -10.40
C MET A 109 -35.69 51.51 -9.77
N HIS A 110 -34.79 51.00 -10.61
CA HIS A 110 -33.45 50.58 -10.24
C HIS A 110 -32.42 51.64 -10.62
N GLY A 111 -31.36 51.80 -9.82
CA GLY A 111 -30.31 52.79 -10.02
C GLY A 111 -29.87 53.46 -8.73
N ARG A 112 -29.14 54.58 -8.83
CA ARG A 112 -28.72 55.37 -7.64
C ARG A 112 -29.90 56.06 -6.97
N LEU A 113 -30.87 56.56 -7.75
CA LEU A 113 -32.13 57.13 -7.25
C LEU A 113 -33.23 56.07 -7.37
N ARG A 114 -33.80 55.65 -6.24
CA ARG A 114 -34.78 54.56 -6.15
C ARG A 114 -36.06 55.07 -5.49
N PRO A 115 -37.05 55.53 -6.26
CA PRO A 115 -38.40 55.78 -5.77
C PRO A 115 -39.02 54.48 -5.25
N PHE A 116 -39.82 54.57 -4.20
CA PHE A 116 -40.51 53.44 -3.62
C PHE A 116 -41.87 53.81 -3.08
N VAL A 117 -42.69 52.79 -2.92
CA VAL A 117 -43.94 52.82 -2.14
C VAL A 117 -43.82 51.82 -1.00
N LEU A 118 -44.47 52.11 0.12
CA LEU A 118 -44.53 51.23 1.28
C LEU A 118 -45.96 51.13 1.82
N ALA A 119 -46.24 49.99 2.44
CA ALA A 119 -47.45 49.78 3.22
C ALA A 119 -47.15 48.78 4.34
N GLY A 120 -47.75 49.02 5.50
CA GLY A 120 -47.55 48.16 6.65
C GLY A 120 -48.48 48.44 7.80
N ILE A 121 -48.11 47.83 8.91
CA ILE A 121 -48.83 47.85 10.18
C ILE A 121 -47.90 48.35 11.26
N GLY A 122 -48.46 48.94 12.30
CA GLY A 122 -47.71 49.40 13.45
C GLY A 122 -48.54 49.40 14.71
N ALA A 123 -47.90 49.81 15.79
CA ALA A 123 -48.56 50.17 17.02
C ALA A 123 -47.85 51.38 17.62
N MET A 124 -48.63 52.29 18.20
CA MET A 124 -48.13 53.44 18.91
C MET A 124 -48.54 53.34 20.37
N GLN A 125 -47.54 53.46 21.25
CA GLN A 125 -47.69 53.31 22.69
C GLN A 125 -47.35 54.61 23.40
N VAL A 126 -48.19 54.99 24.37
CA VAL A 126 -47.85 56.06 25.33
C VAL A 126 -46.94 55.49 26.41
N ALA A 127 -45.66 55.89 26.43
CA ALA A 127 -44.64 55.27 27.28
C ALA A 127 -44.49 55.92 28.67
N SER A 128 -44.75 57.23 28.80
CA SER A 128 -44.65 57.94 30.07
C SER A 128 -45.65 59.09 30.14
N THR A 129 -46.35 59.20 31.28
CA THR A 129 -47.22 60.31 31.68
C THR A 129 -46.87 60.75 33.11
N GLU A 130 -46.93 62.05 33.38
CA GLU A 130 -46.76 62.61 34.74
C GLU A 130 -48.10 62.48 35.50
N PRO A 131 -48.16 62.07 36.78
CA PRO A 131 -49.44 61.79 37.45
C PRO A 131 -50.23 63.05 37.83
N ASP A 132 -51.52 63.15 37.48
CA ASP A 132 -52.45 64.19 37.97
C ASP A 132 -53.64 63.57 38.74
N PRO A 133 -53.88 63.96 40.02
CA PRO A 133 -54.98 63.45 40.82
C PRO A 133 -56.39 64.01 40.51
N GLN A 134 -56.62 64.86 39.50
CA GLN A 134 -57.96 65.46 39.31
C GLN A 134 -58.59 65.44 37.90
N TYR A 135 -57.88 65.19 36.80
CA TYR A 135 -58.47 65.00 35.45
C TYR A 135 -57.71 63.94 34.64
N GLN A 136 -58.44 63.20 33.79
CA GLN A 136 -58.02 61.99 33.09
C GLN A 136 -56.63 62.09 32.45
N GLU A 137 -55.68 61.34 33.01
CA GLU A 137 -54.35 61.13 32.41
C GLU A 137 -54.50 60.52 31.01
N ILE A 138 -53.66 60.93 30.06
CA ILE A 138 -53.45 60.12 28.85
C ILE A 138 -52.96 58.75 29.36
N ALA A 139 -53.82 57.75 29.40
CA ALA A 139 -53.49 56.47 29.97
C ALA A 139 -52.40 55.81 29.13
N LYS A 140 -51.61 54.92 29.74
CA LYS A 140 -50.76 54.01 28.97
C LYS A 140 -51.64 53.15 28.09
N ASP A 141 -51.73 53.54 26.84
CA ASP A 141 -52.49 52.83 25.83
C ASP A 141 -51.58 52.46 24.67
N THR A 142 -52.01 51.47 23.89
CA THR A 142 -51.31 51.00 22.70
C THR A 142 -52.32 50.76 21.60
N ASP A 143 -52.35 51.67 20.65
CA ASP A 143 -53.21 51.57 19.49
C ASP A 143 -52.47 50.98 18.30
N PHE A 144 -53.15 50.11 17.57
CA PHE A 144 -52.64 49.60 16.30
C PHE A 144 -52.87 50.62 15.19
N ASP A 145 -51.86 50.79 14.33
CA ASP A 145 -51.93 51.66 13.16
C ASP A 145 -51.75 50.88 11.86
N PHE A 146 -52.37 51.37 10.79
CA PHE A 146 -52.04 51.01 9.42
C PHE A 146 -51.39 52.21 8.75
N HIS A 147 -50.36 52.00 7.95
CA HIS A 147 -49.71 53.12 7.27
C HIS A 147 -49.34 52.77 5.84
N ALA A 148 -49.39 53.80 4.99
CA ALA A 148 -48.97 53.73 3.61
C ALA A 148 -48.23 55.01 3.24
N GLY A 149 -47.20 54.89 2.42
CA GLY A 149 -46.35 56.02 2.09
C GLY A 149 -45.57 55.83 0.82
N ALA A 150 -44.90 56.89 0.43
CA ALA A 150 -44.02 56.91 -0.72
C ALA A 150 -42.79 57.76 -0.41
N GLY A 151 -41.68 57.42 -1.07
CA GLY A 151 -40.44 58.13 -0.87
C GLY A 151 -39.39 57.76 -1.88
N VAL A 152 -38.18 58.25 -1.63
CA VAL A 152 -37.03 58.07 -2.50
C VAL A 152 -35.81 57.70 -1.66
N LYS A 153 -35.09 56.65 -2.09
CA LYS A 153 -33.74 56.34 -1.60
C LYS A 153 -32.70 56.83 -2.61
N TYR A 154 -31.61 57.41 -2.14
CA TYR A 154 -30.47 57.83 -2.94
C TYR A 154 -29.18 57.17 -2.45
N ALA A 155 -28.54 56.36 -3.30
CA ALA A 155 -27.28 55.68 -3.00
C ALA A 155 -26.10 56.66 -3.15
N VAL A 156 -25.64 57.18 -2.01
CA VAL A 156 -24.46 58.06 -1.95
C VAL A 156 -23.21 57.27 -2.27
N THR A 157 -23.09 56.08 -1.68
CA THR A 157 -22.04 55.09 -1.97
C THR A 157 -22.69 53.72 -2.16
N ASN A 158 -21.89 52.71 -2.54
CA ASN A 158 -22.39 51.33 -2.68
C ASN A 158 -22.88 50.72 -1.35
N ARG A 159 -22.63 51.38 -0.20
CA ARG A 159 -23.06 50.91 1.12
C ARG A 159 -23.91 51.91 1.90
N VAL A 160 -24.00 53.17 1.47
CA VAL A 160 -24.72 54.22 2.21
C VAL A 160 -25.85 54.78 1.36
N ASP A 161 -27.06 54.67 1.87
CA ASP A 161 -28.25 55.29 1.30
C ASP A 161 -28.73 56.45 2.17
N LEU A 162 -29.20 57.51 1.51
CA LEU A 162 -30.07 58.51 2.10
C LEU A 162 -31.51 58.22 1.69
N ARG A 163 -32.47 58.50 2.56
CA ARG A 163 -33.90 58.28 2.32
C ARG A 163 -34.72 59.45 2.80
N VAL A 164 -35.74 59.80 2.01
CA VAL A 164 -36.81 60.73 2.39
C VAL A 164 -38.14 60.09 2.03
N ASP A 165 -39.11 60.09 2.95
CA ASP A 165 -40.46 59.58 2.71
C ASP A 165 -41.55 60.34 3.48
N GLY A 166 -42.73 60.37 2.88
CA GLY A 166 -43.96 60.84 3.49
C GLY A 166 -44.95 59.69 3.66
N ARG A 167 -45.66 59.65 4.79
CA ARG A 167 -46.60 58.56 5.12
C ARG A 167 -47.90 59.12 5.68
N LEU A 168 -48.98 58.41 5.35
CA LEU A 168 -50.26 58.50 6.02
C LEU A 168 -50.31 57.39 7.06
N VAL A 169 -50.60 57.73 8.31
CA VAL A 169 -50.73 56.78 9.42
C VAL A 169 -52.15 56.84 9.95
N PHE A 170 -52.88 55.76 9.77
CA PHE A 170 -54.27 55.63 10.17
C PHE A 170 -54.35 55.01 11.56
N LEU A 171 -54.97 55.71 12.50
CA LEU A 171 -55.21 55.25 13.86
C LEU A 171 -56.71 55.25 14.19
N PRO A 172 -57.14 54.40 15.15
CA PRO A 172 -58.49 54.45 15.70
C PRO A 172 -58.90 55.86 16.20
N ASN A 173 -60.20 56.09 16.29
CA ASN A 173 -60.80 57.38 16.61
C ASN A 173 -62.03 57.18 17.52
N THR A 174 -62.16 58.04 18.54
CA THR A 174 -63.25 58.06 19.52
C THR A 174 -64.61 58.48 18.96
N GLY A 175 -64.69 58.99 17.72
CA GLY A 175 -65.92 59.53 17.11
C GLY A 175 -66.35 58.81 15.83
N LYS A 176 -67.27 57.85 15.94
CA LYS A 176 -68.02 57.19 14.83
C LYS A 176 -67.17 56.34 13.85
N ASN A 177 -66.71 55.15 14.24
CA ASN A 177 -66.22 54.08 13.33
C ASN A 177 -65.35 54.57 12.14
N SER A 178 -64.52 55.61 12.30
CA SER A 178 -63.75 56.22 11.21
C SER A 178 -62.33 56.48 11.66
N ASP A 179 -61.33 56.07 10.89
CA ASP A 179 -59.92 56.24 11.28
C ASP A 179 -59.46 57.71 11.20
N SER A 180 -58.65 58.15 12.17
CA SER A 180 -57.92 59.41 12.10
C SER A 180 -56.66 59.23 11.24
N ALA A 181 -56.28 60.26 10.46
CA ALA A 181 -55.16 60.19 9.53
C ALA A 181 -54.05 61.16 9.92
N ASN A 182 -52.98 60.62 10.51
CA ASN A 182 -51.77 61.35 10.84
C ASN A 182 -50.83 61.42 9.64
N LEU A 183 -49.94 62.43 9.63
CA LEU A 183 -48.91 62.60 8.60
C LEU A 183 -47.52 62.46 9.20
N GLU A 184 -46.69 61.61 8.61
CA GLU A 184 -45.27 61.52 8.93
C GLU A 184 -44.42 62.00 7.75
N PHE A 185 -43.43 62.83 8.04
CA PHE A 185 -42.38 63.20 7.08
C PHE A 185 -41.02 62.83 7.67
N LEU A 186 -40.34 61.87 7.05
CA LEU A 186 -39.12 61.27 7.57
C LEU A 186 -37.95 61.49 6.62
N ALA A 187 -36.77 61.72 7.19
CA ALA A 187 -35.50 61.65 6.50
C ALA A 187 -34.52 60.80 7.31
N GLY A 188 -33.69 60.02 6.63
CA GLY A 188 -32.75 59.12 7.30
C GLY A 188 -31.61 58.64 6.43
N ALA A 189 -30.69 57.93 7.06
CA ALA A 189 -29.57 57.28 6.40
C ALA A 189 -29.54 55.80 6.80
N SER A 190 -29.22 54.92 5.86
CA SER A 190 -28.97 53.51 6.13
C SER A 190 -27.62 53.05 5.57
N TYR A 191 -27.01 52.10 6.28
CA TYR A 191 -25.81 51.39 5.87
C TYR A 191 -26.17 49.95 5.50
N LYS A 192 -25.71 49.50 4.33
CA LYS A 192 -25.96 48.16 3.78
C LYS A 192 -24.83 47.20 4.10
N PHE A 193 -25.23 46.00 4.48
CA PHE A 193 -24.39 44.83 4.70
C PHE A 193 -24.80 43.72 3.72
N GLY A 194 -23.80 42.99 3.20
CA GLY A 194 -24.01 41.94 2.20
C GLY A 194 -24.08 42.48 0.77
N GLY A 195 -24.44 41.60 -0.17
CA GLY A 195 -24.44 41.90 -1.60
C GLY A 195 -23.04 41.91 -2.21
N HIS A 196 -22.46 40.74 -2.43
CA HIS A 196 -21.24 40.57 -3.21
C HIS A 196 -21.63 40.25 -4.66
N SER A 197 -21.39 41.17 -5.59
CA SER A 197 -21.23 40.79 -7.00
C SER A 197 -19.83 40.21 -7.17
N GLU A 198 -19.72 39.01 -7.70
CA GLU A 198 -18.45 38.47 -8.17
C GLU A 198 -17.88 39.44 -9.23
N PRO A 199 -16.58 39.81 -9.18
CA PRO A 199 -16.00 40.68 -10.20
C PRO A 199 -16.12 40.02 -11.58
N PRO A 200 -16.36 40.78 -12.66
CA PRO A 200 -16.44 40.21 -13.99
C PRO A 200 -15.13 39.48 -14.34
N PRO A 201 -15.19 38.32 -15.00
CA PRO A 201 -13.99 37.62 -15.43
C PRO A 201 -13.17 38.51 -16.37
N PRO A 202 -11.82 38.46 -16.30
CA PRO A 202 -10.96 39.23 -17.20
C PRO A 202 -11.25 38.86 -18.68
N PRO A 203 -11.05 39.81 -19.63
CA PRO A 203 -11.23 39.53 -21.05
C PRO A 203 -10.29 38.41 -21.50
N ALA A 204 -10.80 37.53 -22.36
CA ALA A 204 -10.01 36.44 -22.94
C ALA A 204 -8.79 37.01 -23.68
N PRO A 205 -7.60 36.37 -23.55
CA PRO A 205 -6.45 36.74 -24.36
C PRO A 205 -6.75 36.59 -25.86
N PRO A 206 -6.06 37.33 -26.73
CA PRO A 206 -6.21 37.18 -28.17
C PRO A 206 -5.94 35.72 -28.57
N LEU A 207 -6.76 35.18 -29.49
CA LEU A 207 -6.49 33.89 -30.12
C LEU A 207 -5.15 34.01 -30.84
N VAL A 208 -4.13 33.38 -30.30
CA VAL A 208 -2.86 33.21 -30.99
C VAL A 208 -3.08 32.14 -32.06
N GLN A 209 -2.55 32.36 -33.25
CA GLN A 209 -2.64 31.41 -34.34
C GLN A 209 -1.87 30.13 -33.96
N ASP A 210 -2.45 29.00 -34.33
CA ASP A 210 -1.93 27.64 -34.15
C ASP A 210 -2.16 26.97 -35.51
N THR A 211 -1.07 26.87 -36.28
CA THR A 211 -1.11 26.60 -37.72
C THR A 211 -1.22 25.11 -38.04
N ASP A 212 -0.59 24.23 -37.26
CA ASP A 212 -0.62 22.77 -37.39
C ASP A 212 -1.59 22.09 -36.40
N ARG A 213 -2.12 22.82 -35.42
CA ARG A 213 -3.18 22.40 -34.49
C ARG A 213 -2.74 21.35 -33.48
N ASP A 214 -1.53 21.49 -32.96
CA ASP A 214 -0.99 20.67 -31.89
C ASP A 214 -1.23 21.27 -30.47
N ASP A 215 -2.08 22.29 -30.38
CA ASP A 215 -2.38 23.10 -29.20
C ASP A 215 -1.19 23.91 -28.64
N ILE A 216 -0.10 24.07 -29.41
CA ILE A 216 1.04 24.94 -29.10
C ILE A 216 0.95 26.16 -30.03
N PRO A 217 0.77 27.37 -29.48
CA PRO A 217 0.62 28.54 -30.35
C PRO A 217 1.89 28.88 -31.16
N ASP A 218 1.75 29.32 -32.41
CA ASP A 218 2.85 29.64 -33.37
C ASP A 218 3.96 30.55 -32.80
N ASN A 219 3.67 31.32 -31.75
CA ASN A 219 4.64 32.25 -31.13
C ASN A 219 5.54 31.60 -30.06
N VAL A 220 5.22 30.39 -29.63
CA VAL A 220 5.99 29.58 -28.67
C VAL A 220 6.42 28.24 -29.28
N ASP A 221 5.78 27.84 -30.37
CA ASP A 221 6.10 26.69 -31.21
C ASP A 221 7.42 26.88 -32.00
N LYS A 222 8.33 25.91 -31.91
CA LYS A 222 9.58 25.87 -32.69
C LYS A 222 9.38 25.34 -34.11
N CYS A 223 8.37 24.52 -34.37
CA CYS A 223 8.01 23.98 -35.67
C CYS A 223 6.54 24.29 -36.05
N PRO A 224 6.16 25.58 -36.31
CA PRO A 224 4.76 26.02 -36.48
C PRO A 224 3.97 25.49 -37.68
N THR A 225 4.47 24.48 -38.38
CA THR A 225 3.79 23.84 -39.50
C THR A 225 3.77 22.31 -39.39
N GLU A 226 4.38 21.75 -38.35
CA GLU A 226 4.55 20.33 -38.13
C GLU A 226 4.04 20.03 -36.73
N ALA A 227 2.90 19.33 -36.65
CA ALA A 227 2.29 19.02 -35.36
C ALA A 227 3.22 18.12 -34.53
N GLU A 228 3.45 18.53 -33.28
CA GLU A 228 4.06 17.75 -32.21
C GLU A 228 3.47 16.33 -32.09
N ASP A 229 4.32 15.32 -31.86
CA ASP A 229 3.93 13.91 -31.76
C ASP A 229 3.71 13.38 -30.34
N ARG A 230 3.63 14.24 -29.31
CA ARG A 230 3.03 13.99 -27.98
C ARG A 230 3.19 12.55 -27.46
N ASP A 231 4.42 12.08 -27.37
CA ASP A 231 4.78 10.75 -26.90
C ASP A 231 5.38 10.77 -25.48
N GLY A 232 5.57 11.96 -24.91
CA GLY A 232 6.14 12.18 -23.58
C GLY A 232 7.61 12.65 -23.62
N PHE A 233 8.21 12.73 -24.80
CA PHE A 233 9.53 13.29 -25.02
C PHE A 233 9.40 14.69 -25.64
N GLN A 234 9.98 15.69 -24.98
CA GLN A 234 10.06 17.07 -25.48
C GLN A 234 8.78 17.78 -25.99
N ASP A 235 7.58 17.20 -25.78
CA ASP A 235 6.18 17.66 -26.04
C ASP A 235 5.82 19.17 -25.89
N THR A 236 6.70 19.98 -25.32
CA THR A 236 6.47 21.39 -25.01
C THR A 236 7.06 22.36 -26.02
N ASP A 237 7.86 21.87 -26.96
CA ASP A 237 8.60 22.72 -27.87
C ASP A 237 7.97 22.87 -29.26
N GLY A 238 6.98 22.05 -29.59
CA GLY A 238 6.16 22.17 -30.80
C GLY A 238 6.81 21.52 -32.02
N CYS A 239 7.82 20.68 -31.83
CA CYS A 239 8.46 19.96 -32.91
C CYS A 239 8.26 18.46 -32.72
N PRO A 240 7.79 17.73 -33.75
CA PRO A 240 7.75 16.29 -33.65
C PRO A 240 9.18 15.72 -33.53
N ASP A 241 9.35 14.77 -32.63
CA ASP A 241 10.60 14.07 -32.36
C ASP A 241 10.46 12.61 -32.81
N PRO A 242 10.70 12.29 -34.10
CA PRO A 242 10.47 10.95 -34.65
C PRO A 242 11.52 9.90 -34.27
N ASP A 243 12.56 10.28 -33.52
CA ASP A 243 13.70 9.47 -33.06
C ASP A 243 14.26 10.16 -31.78
N ASN A 244 13.67 9.82 -30.64
CA ASN A 244 13.87 10.54 -29.38
C ASN A 244 15.30 10.42 -28.82
N ASP A 245 15.94 9.27 -28.99
CA ASP A 245 17.31 9.04 -28.51
C ASP A 245 18.41 9.26 -29.55
N ALA A 246 18.00 9.55 -30.79
CA ALA A 246 18.84 9.92 -31.92
C ALA A 246 19.84 8.84 -32.33
N ASP A 247 19.49 7.57 -32.22
CA ASP A 247 20.32 6.44 -32.65
C ASP A 247 20.19 6.08 -34.14
N GLY A 248 19.19 6.67 -34.80
CA GLY A 248 18.85 6.51 -36.20
C GLY A 248 17.71 5.52 -36.48
N ILE A 249 17.05 4.98 -35.46
CA ILE A 249 15.84 4.16 -35.54
C ILE A 249 14.66 5.04 -35.08
N ALA A 250 13.61 5.10 -35.89
CA ALA A 250 12.45 5.92 -35.53
C ALA A 250 11.66 5.27 -34.37
N ASP A 251 11.08 6.05 -33.46
CA ASP A 251 10.43 5.54 -32.23
C ASP A 251 9.34 4.48 -32.50
N ALA A 252 8.67 4.58 -33.65
CA ALA A 252 7.65 3.61 -34.07
C ALA A 252 8.21 2.22 -34.42
N LEU A 253 9.50 2.13 -34.73
CA LEU A 253 10.25 0.91 -35.03
C LEU A 253 11.23 0.54 -33.91
N ASP A 254 11.42 1.44 -32.95
CA ASP A 254 12.32 1.30 -31.82
C ASP A 254 11.66 0.56 -30.63
N LYS A 255 12.32 -0.45 -30.07
CA LYS A 255 11.85 -1.14 -28.86
C LYS A 255 12.16 -0.37 -27.58
N CYS A 256 13.17 0.49 -27.59
CA CYS A 256 13.60 1.35 -26.49
C CYS A 256 13.72 2.84 -26.92
N PRO A 257 12.62 3.52 -27.28
CA PRO A 257 12.63 4.89 -27.85
C PRO A 257 13.45 5.96 -27.09
N ASP A 258 13.66 5.78 -25.79
CA ASP A 258 14.37 6.75 -24.94
C ASP A 258 15.86 6.38 -24.70
N LYS A 259 16.40 5.36 -25.35
CA LYS A 259 17.72 4.81 -25.05
C LYS A 259 18.44 4.34 -26.31
N ALA A 260 19.38 5.18 -26.74
CA ALA A 260 20.13 4.94 -27.95
C ALA A 260 20.81 3.56 -28.01
N GLU A 261 20.59 2.88 -29.14
CA GLU A 261 21.22 1.63 -29.54
C GLU A 261 22.75 1.68 -29.51
N THR A 262 23.36 0.58 -29.06
CA THR A 262 24.80 0.37 -29.06
C THR A 262 25.22 -0.54 -30.20
N LYS A 263 25.61 0.06 -31.34
CA LYS A 263 26.07 -0.68 -32.54
C LYS A 263 27.34 -1.48 -32.29
N ASN A 264 27.19 -2.75 -31.92
CA ASN A 264 28.26 -3.68 -31.59
C ASN A 264 28.22 -4.98 -32.43
N GLY A 265 27.20 -5.14 -33.27
CA GLY A 265 27.01 -6.28 -34.17
C GLY A 265 26.09 -7.38 -33.62
N ILE A 266 25.49 -7.18 -32.46
CA ILE A 266 24.48 -8.04 -31.83
C ILE A 266 23.21 -7.20 -31.76
N ASP A 267 22.09 -7.73 -32.24
CA ASP A 267 20.75 -7.11 -32.13
C ASP A 267 20.58 -5.62 -32.54
N ASP A 268 21.60 -5.00 -33.17
CA ASP A 268 21.70 -3.61 -33.68
C ASP A 268 20.50 -3.03 -34.48
N GLU A 269 19.51 -3.84 -34.85
CA GLU A 269 18.33 -3.42 -35.62
C GLU A 269 17.09 -3.18 -34.74
N ASP A 270 17.17 -3.39 -33.41
CA ASP A 270 16.00 -3.37 -32.54
C ASP A 270 15.81 -2.12 -31.68
N GLY A 271 16.82 -1.23 -31.63
CA GLY A 271 16.74 0.07 -30.98
C GLY A 271 17.00 0.01 -29.47
N CYS A 272 17.46 -1.12 -28.95
CA CYS A 272 17.73 -1.30 -27.53
C CYS A 272 19.20 -1.62 -27.26
N PRO A 273 19.92 -0.78 -26.49
CA PRO A 273 21.27 -1.12 -26.08
C PRO A 273 21.27 -2.40 -25.22
N GLU A 274 22.16 -3.33 -25.55
CA GLU A 274 22.26 -4.59 -24.86
C GLU A 274 22.84 -4.41 -23.46
N VAL A 275 22.33 -5.21 -22.52
CA VAL A 275 22.81 -5.26 -21.14
C VAL A 275 23.41 -6.62 -20.84
N ASP A 276 24.59 -6.61 -20.26
CA ASP A 276 25.26 -7.79 -19.72
C ASP A 276 24.80 -7.98 -18.27
N THR A 277 23.95 -8.99 -18.06
CA THR A 277 23.20 -9.16 -16.81
C THR A 277 24.04 -9.85 -15.73
N ASP A 278 24.92 -10.76 -16.10
CA ASP A 278 25.80 -11.50 -15.20
C ASP A 278 27.28 -11.06 -15.26
N ASN A 279 27.60 -10.10 -16.13
CA ASN A 279 28.88 -9.42 -16.28
C ASN A 279 29.99 -10.31 -16.87
N ASP A 280 29.66 -11.23 -17.77
CA ASP A 280 30.62 -12.12 -18.42
C ASP A 280 31.19 -11.55 -19.75
N GLY A 281 30.60 -10.49 -20.27
CA GLY A 281 30.98 -9.80 -21.50
C GLY A 281 30.36 -10.36 -22.78
N ILE A 282 29.35 -11.22 -22.68
CA ILE A 282 28.49 -11.69 -23.77
C ILE A 282 27.11 -11.03 -23.56
N PHE A 283 26.49 -10.59 -24.66
CA PHE A 283 25.33 -9.70 -24.59
C PHE A 283 24.17 -10.25 -25.43
N GLY A 284 22.94 -9.89 -25.03
CA GLY A 284 21.75 -10.03 -25.86
C GLY A 284 21.52 -11.47 -26.35
N SER A 285 21.24 -11.62 -27.65
CA SER A 285 21.00 -12.94 -28.26
C SER A 285 22.24 -13.82 -28.41
N ALA A 286 23.46 -13.29 -28.22
CA ALA A 286 24.68 -14.09 -28.21
C ALA A 286 24.83 -14.89 -26.90
N ASP A 287 24.25 -14.39 -25.81
CA ASP A 287 24.25 -15.02 -24.49
C ASP A 287 23.03 -15.95 -24.35
N LYS A 288 23.30 -17.27 -24.30
CA LYS A 288 22.25 -18.28 -24.11
C LYS A 288 21.84 -18.43 -22.64
N CYS A 289 22.63 -17.97 -21.68
CA CYS A 289 22.38 -18.07 -20.25
C CYS A 289 22.50 -16.73 -19.51
N PRO A 290 21.60 -15.75 -19.74
CA PRO A 290 21.74 -14.36 -19.25
C PRO A 290 21.77 -14.13 -17.73
N GLU A 291 21.63 -15.18 -16.92
CA GLU A 291 21.68 -15.08 -15.46
C GLU A 291 22.89 -15.81 -14.86
N ALA A 292 23.73 -16.42 -15.69
CA ALA A 292 24.80 -17.30 -15.29
C ALA A 292 26.05 -17.04 -16.12
N ALA A 293 27.00 -16.33 -15.52
CA ALA A 293 28.24 -15.94 -16.18
C ALA A 293 29.03 -17.15 -16.70
N GLU A 294 29.46 -17.04 -17.94
CA GLU A 294 30.42 -17.92 -18.62
C GLU A 294 31.68 -18.20 -17.80
N ASP A 295 32.13 -19.46 -17.75
CA ASP A 295 33.34 -19.90 -17.07
C ASP A 295 34.51 -20.16 -18.02
N LYS A 296 35.00 -19.09 -18.64
CA LYS A 296 36.13 -19.04 -19.60
C LYS A 296 37.31 -19.97 -19.28
N ASP A 297 37.24 -21.21 -19.73
CA ASP A 297 38.23 -22.27 -19.51
C ASP A 297 38.76 -22.88 -20.83
N GLY A 298 38.31 -22.33 -21.96
CA GLY A 298 38.66 -22.74 -23.31
C GLY A 298 37.80 -23.88 -23.83
N PHE A 299 36.60 -24.07 -23.29
CA PHE A 299 35.57 -24.95 -23.81
C PHE A 299 34.28 -24.15 -23.97
N GLN A 300 33.80 -24.03 -25.21
CA GLN A 300 32.53 -23.37 -25.54
C GLN A 300 32.31 -21.93 -25.00
N ASP A 301 33.36 -21.25 -24.54
CA ASP A 301 33.45 -19.84 -24.07
C ASP A 301 32.71 -18.73 -24.87
N ASP A 302 32.17 -19.02 -26.05
CA ASP A 302 31.53 -18.05 -26.95
C ASP A 302 29.98 -18.01 -26.83
N ASP A 303 29.36 -18.86 -26.00
CA ASP A 303 27.91 -19.01 -25.96
C ASP A 303 27.19 -18.48 -24.70
N GLY A 304 27.95 -17.96 -23.74
CA GLY A 304 27.43 -17.29 -22.55
C GLY A 304 26.90 -18.24 -21.49
N CYS A 305 27.13 -19.54 -21.61
CA CYS A 305 26.70 -20.53 -20.65
C CYS A 305 27.89 -21.20 -19.97
N PRO A 306 27.96 -21.22 -18.63
CA PRO A 306 29.01 -21.95 -17.95
C PRO A 306 28.90 -23.45 -18.21
N ASP A 307 30.04 -24.08 -18.45
CA ASP A 307 30.22 -25.50 -18.73
C ASP A 307 30.92 -26.20 -17.55
N PRO A 308 30.19 -26.54 -16.48
CA PRO A 308 30.80 -27.09 -15.26
C PRO A 308 31.31 -28.54 -15.40
N ASP A 309 31.07 -29.21 -16.54
CA ASP A 309 31.41 -30.61 -16.86
C ASP A 309 31.64 -30.71 -18.38
N ASN A 310 32.85 -30.36 -18.80
CA ASN A 310 33.23 -30.15 -20.20
C ASN A 310 33.21 -31.42 -21.05
N ASP A 311 33.54 -32.58 -20.48
CA ASP A 311 33.48 -33.85 -21.19
C ASP A 311 32.16 -34.61 -20.98
N GLY A 312 31.36 -34.23 -19.97
CA GLY A 312 30.01 -34.73 -19.74
C GLY A 312 29.99 -36.12 -19.08
N ASP A 313 31.02 -36.48 -18.33
CA ASP A 313 31.09 -37.78 -17.65
C ASP A 313 30.34 -37.84 -16.29
N GLY A 314 29.93 -36.66 -15.80
CA GLY A 314 29.20 -36.45 -14.57
C GLY A 314 30.07 -36.02 -13.37
N VAL A 315 31.36 -35.75 -13.57
CA VAL A 315 32.27 -35.14 -12.60
C VAL A 315 32.52 -33.69 -13.03
N ASN A 316 32.31 -32.75 -12.10
CA ASN A 316 32.53 -31.35 -12.45
C ASN A 316 34.02 -31.05 -12.65
N ASP A 317 34.36 -30.20 -13.62
CA ASP A 317 35.70 -29.75 -14.00
C ASP A 317 36.58 -29.31 -12.81
N ALA A 318 35.99 -28.62 -11.83
CA ALA A 318 36.70 -28.17 -10.64
C ALA A 318 37.21 -29.30 -9.73
N THR A 319 36.57 -30.47 -9.81
CA THR A 319 36.92 -31.70 -9.08
C THR A 319 37.48 -32.79 -9.97
N ASP A 320 37.38 -32.61 -11.29
CA ASP A 320 37.86 -33.52 -12.31
C ASP A 320 39.38 -33.41 -12.48
N LYS A 321 40.07 -34.55 -12.52
CA LYS A 321 41.52 -34.59 -12.77
C LYS A 321 41.85 -34.55 -14.27
N CYS A 322 40.94 -34.95 -15.13
CA CYS A 322 41.03 -34.93 -16.58
C CYS A 322 39.78 -34.26 -17.21
N PRO A 323 39.53 -32.94 -16.98
CA PRO A 323 38.27 -32.26 -17.35
C PRO A 323 37.86 -32.26 -18.83
N LYS A 324 38.68 -32.83 -19.73
CA LYS A 324 38.42 -32.88 -21.17
C LYS A 324 38.40 -34.31 -21.71
N GLU A 325 38.50 -35.31 -20.84
CA GLU A 325 38.59 -36.72 -21.19
C GLU A 325 37.57 -37.56 -20.40
N LEU A 326 36.50 -37.96 -21.09
CA LEU A 326 35.46 -38.85 -20.57
C LEU A 326 36.00 -40.00 -19.68
N GLU A 327 35.53 -40.06 -18.43
CA GLU A 327 35.78 -41.16 -17.49
C GLU A 327 35.36 -42.54 -18.05
N THR A 328 36.17 -43.56 -17.74
CA THR A 328 35.92 -44.96 -18.08
C THR A 328 35.38 -45.73 -16.87
N LYS A 329 34.06 -45.73 -16.70
CA LYS A 329 33.36 -46.43 -15.59
C LYS A 329 33.55 -47.95 -15.64
N ASN A 330 34.56 -48.46 -14.94
CA ASN A 330 34.95 -49.87 -14.94
C ASN A 330 35.01 -50.50 -13.52
N GLY A 331 34.70 -49.73 -12.48
CA GLY A 331 34.75 -50.12 -11.07
C GLY A 331 36.11 -49.89 -10.41
N PHE A 332 37.00 -49.15 -11.07
CA PHE A 332 38.30 -48.71 -10.58
C PHE A 332 38.42 -47.21 -10.84
N GLN A 333 38.71 -46.45 -9.79
CA GLN A 333 38.86 -44.99 -9.79
C GLN A 333 37.77 -44.14 -10.49
N ASP A 334 36.60 -44.72 -10.81
CA ASP A 334 35.41 -44.08 -11.42
C ASP A 334 34.89 -42.73 -10.81
N GLU A 335 35.50 -42.21 -9.74
CA GLU A 335 35.12 -40.95 -9.08
C GLU A 335 36.12 -39.81 -9.35
N ASP A 336 37.19 -40.04 -10.12
CA ASP A 336 38.24 -39.03 -10.33
C ASP A 336 38.26 -38.34 -11.71
N GLY A 337 37.36 -38.73 -12.60
CA GLY A 337 37.11 -38.05 -13.89
C GLY A 337 38.16 -38.36 -14.95
N CYS A 338 38.95 -39.42 -14.77
CA CYS A 338 40.04 -39.76 -15.67
C CYS A 338 39.87 -41.15 -16.27
N PRO A 339 40.01 -41.32 -17.59
CA PRO A 339 39.95 -42.64 -18.19
C PRO A 339 41.09 -43.52 -17.67
N ASP A 340 40.72 -44.65 -17.07
CA ASP A 340 41.68 -45.60 -16.53
C ASP A 340 41.52 -47.04 -17.05
N GLU A 341 42.52 -47.86 -16.77
CA GLU A 341 42.48 -49.30 -17.02
C GLU A 341 42.70 -50.09 -15.72
N ILE A 342 41.87 -51.13 -15.53
CA ILE A 342 42.00 -52.06 -14.40
C ILE A 342 43.42 -52.68 -14.36
N PRO A 343 44.19 -52.46 -13.27
CA PRO A 343 45.54 -53.01 -13.15
C PRO A 343 45.56 -54.54 -13.26
N ALA A 344 46.59 -55.10 -13.88
CA ALA A 344 46.72 -56.56 -14.08
C ALA A 344 46.63 -57.36 -12.77
N ALA A 345 47.07 -56.78 -11.66
CA ALA A 345 46.95 -57.37 -10.32
C ALA A 345 45.49 -57.54 -9.90
N VAL A 346 44.64 -56.54 -10.15
CA VAL A 346 43.20 -56.56 -9.84
C VAL A 346 42.47 -57.48 -10.81
N LYS A 347 42.76 -57.37 -12.12
CA LYS A 347 42.14 -58.18 -13.19
C LYS A 347 42.24 -59.69 -12.92
N LYS A 348 43.35 -60.15 -12.32
CA LYS A 348 43.56 -61.55 -11.92
C LYS A 348 42.56 -62.06 -10.86
N PHE A 349 41.98 -61.17 -10.08
CA PHE A 349 41.01 -61.45 -9.03
C PHE A 349 39.60 -60.99 -9.41
N THR A 350 39.36 -60.65 -10.67
CA THR A 350 38.01 -60.41 -11.23
C THR A 350 37.56 -61.62 -12.06
N GLY A 351 36.27 -61.92 -12.05
CA GLY A 351 35.66 -63.08 -12.70
C GLY A 351 35.72 -64.36 -11.86
N VAL A 352 35.83 -65.52 -12.53
CA VAL A 352 35.79 -66.85 -11.89
C VAL A 352 37.11 -67.19 -11.22
N ILE A 353 37.10 -67.30 -9.89
CA ILE A 353 38.32 -67.57 -9.12
C ILE A 353 38.45 -69.07 -8.85
N LYS A 354 39.33 -69.73 -9.61
CA LYS A 354 39.66 -71.14 -9.41
C LYS A 354 40.52 -71.32 -8.15
N GLY A 355 40.13 -72.26 -7.28
CA GLY A 355 40.91 -72.63 -6.10
C GLY A 355 40.27 -72.31 -4.75
N ILE A 356 39.08 -71.70 -4.73
CA ILE A 356 38.26 -71.54 -3.53
C ILE A 356 37.36 -72.78 -3.38
N ASN A 357 37.63 -73.60 -2.37
CA ASN A 357 36.97 -74.87 -2.12
C ASN A 357 36.33 -74.87 -0.72
N PHE A 358 35.21 -75.58 -0.61
CA PHE A 358 34.47 -75.73 0.64
C PHE A 358 34.36 -77.21 1.03
N LYS A 359 34.07 -77.49 2.30
CA LYS A 359 33.64 -78.84 2.69
C LYS A 359 32.31 -79.18 2.01
N VAL A 360 32.08 -80.46 1.78
CA VAL A 360 30.85 -80.97 1.15
C VAL A 360 29.63 -80.50 1.94
N ASN A 361 28.63 -79.96 1.24
CA ASN A 361 27.38 -79.42 1.81
C ASN A 361 27.59 -78.40 2.94
N SER A 362 28.68 -77.65 2.90
CA SER A 362 29.05 -76.67 3.93
C SER A 362 29.61 -75.39 3.29
N ALA A 363 29.60 -74.32 4.09
CA ALA A 363 30.27 -73.05 3.84
C ALA A 363 31.66 -72.95 4.50
N ASP A 364 32.14 -74.03 5.12
CA ASP A 364 33.49 -74.12 5.68
C ASP A 364 34.54 -74.09 4.58
N ILE A 365 35.33 -73.01 4.51
CA ILE A 365 36.44 -72.84 3.56
C ILE A 365 37.54 -73.85 3.88
N GLN A 366 38.04 -74.55 2.86
CA GLN A 366 39.16 -75.49 3.01
C GLN A 366 40.50 -74.75 3.17
N LYS A 367 41.42 -75.38 3.92
CA LYS A 367 42.74 -74.78 4.22
C LYS A 367 43.55 -74.37 2.99
N SER A 368 43.39 -75.10 1.88
CA SER A 368 44.07 -74.83 0.60
C SER A 368 43.68 -73.48 -0.01
N SER A 369 42.48 -72.98 0.28
CA SER A 369 41.94 -71.75 -0.32
C SER A 369 42.40 -70.48 0.39
N PHE A 370 42.83 -70.55 1.65
CA PHE A 370 43.28 -69.37 2.40
C PHE A 370 44.51 -68.70 1.80
N LYS A 371 45.40 -69.43 1.10
CA LYS A 371 46.53 -68.82 0.39
C LYS A 371 46.07 -67.88 -0.73
N LEU A 372 45.03 -68.30 -1.47
CA LEU A 372 44.47 -67.51 -2.56
C LEU A 372 43.68 -66.31 -2.04
N LEU A 373 42.83 -66.54 -1.04
CA LEU A 373 42.06 -65.47 -0.40
C LEU A 373 42.96 -64.45 0.30
N GLY A 374 44.06 -64.88 0.90
CA GLY A 374 45.07 -63.99 1.48
C GLY A 374 45.77 -63.13 0.43
N ASN A 375 45.99 -63.63 -0.80
CA ASN A 375 46.51 -62.82 -1.90
C ASN A 375 45.46 -61.81 -2.41
N ALA A 376 44.20 -62.21 -2.50
CA ALA A 376 43.11 -61.28 -2.84
C ALA A 376 42.99 -60.15 -1.81
N ALA A 377 43.06 -60.48 -0.51
CA ALA A 377 43.07 -59.50 0.56
C ALA A 377 44.29 -58.54 0.49
N LYS A 378 45.45 -59.00 0.01
CA LYS A 378 46.60 -58.10 -0.19
C LYS A 378 46.32 -57.07 -1.29
N VAL A 379 45.79 -57.50 -2.44
CA VAL A 379 45.44 -56.59 -3.54
C VAL A 379 44.38 -55.60 -3.09
N MET A 380 43.33 -56.03 -2.39
CA MET A 380 42.30 -55.12 -1.86
C MET A 380 42.82 -54.14 -0.80
N LYS A 381 43.94 -54.43 -0.12
CA LYS A 381 44.60 -53.48 0.77
C LYS A 381 45.47 -52.47 0.03
N GLU A 382 46.12 -52.91 -1.04
CA GLU A 382 46.97 -52.07 -1.88
C GLU A 382 46.12 -51.02 -2.61
N TYR A 383 44.94 -51.42 -3.10
CA TYR A 383 43.98 -50.53 -3.74
C TYR A 383 42.80 -50.28 -2.81
N GLY A 384 42.89 -49.19 -2.04
CA GLY A 384 41.94 -48.81 -0.99
C GLY A 384 40.52 -48.54 -1.46
N ASP A 385 40.37 -48.14 -2.72
CA ASP A 385 39.10 -47.65 -3.27
C ASP A 385 38.28 -48.77 -3.93
N LEU A 386 38.88 -49.95 -4.14
CA LEU A 386 38.19 -51.09 -4.76
C LEU A 386 36.99 -51.55 -3.93
N ARG A 387 35.85 -51.72 -4.59
CA ARG A 387 34.65 -52.34 -4.03
C ARG A 387 34.32 -53.59 -4.82
N MET A 388 33.96 -54.66 -4.12
CA MET A 388 33.81 -55.99 -4.73
C MET A 388 32.49 -56.65 -4.36
N GLU A 389 31.87 -57.28 -5.34
CA GLU A 389 30.82 -58.27 -5.18
C GLU A 389 31.43 -59.67 -5.15
N ILE A 390 31.04 -60.47 -4.16
CA ILE A 390 31.40 -61.88 -4.02
C ILE A 390 30.17 -62.72 -4.29
N SER A 391 30.24 -63.47 -5.38
CA SER A 391 29.08 -64.12 -5.97
C SER A 391 29.22 -65.63 -5.90
N GLY A 392 28.29 -66.24 -5.17
CA GLY A 392 28.31 -67.65 -4.84
C GLY A 392 27.38 -68.42 -5.76
N HIS A 393 27.88 -69.52 -6.33
CA HIS A 393 27.12 -70.33 -7.26
C HIS A 393 27.18 -71.82 -6.90
N THR A 394 26.12 -72.53 -7.25
CA THR A 394 25.93 -73.96 -7.04
C THR A 394 25.48 -74.64 -8.32
N SER A 395 25.55 -75.97 -8.35
CA SER A 395 24.89 -76.77 -9.39
C SER A 395 23.38 -76.87 -9.12
N SER A 396 22.58 -77.15 -10.14
CA SER A 396 21.13 -77.33 -10.01
C SER A 396 20.71 -78.67 -9.37
N GLU A 397 21.64 -79.40 -8.76
CA GLU A 397 21.36 -80.66 -8.06
C GLU A 397 20.80 -80.37 -6.66
N GLY A 398 19.72 -81.04 -6.28
CA GLY A 398 19.09 -80.87 -4.96
C GLY A 398 18.01 -79.80 -4.93
N ASP A 399 17.71 -79.29 -3.73
CA ASP A 399 16.67 -78.30 -3.49
C ASP A 399 17.17 -76.87 -3.79
N ALA A 400 16.42 -76.11 -4.59
CA ALA A 400 16.81 -74.78 -5.05
C ALA A 400 16.95 -73.77 -3.89
N ALA A 401 16.06 -73.81 -2.90
CA ALA A 401 16.12 -72.91 -1.75
C ALA A 401 17.32 -73.21 -0.85
N LYS A 402 17.65 -74.49 -0.66
CA LYS A 402 18.88 -74.92 0.03
C LYS A 402 20.13 -74.50 -0.74
N ASN A 403 20.12 -74.60 -2.06
CA ASN A 403 21.25 -74.18 -2.90
C ASN A 403 21.46 -72.67 -2.88
N LEU A 404 20.38 -71.89 -2.90
CA LEU A 404 20.43 -70.43 -2.75
C LEU A 404 21.05 -70.06 -1.40
N LYS A 405 20.53 -70.62 -0.30
CA LYS A 405 21.09 -70.41 1.04
C LYS A 405 22.55 -70.84 1.15
N LEU A 406 22.89 -72.02 0.66
CA LEU A 406 24.28 -72.52 0.68
C LEU A 406 25.22 -71.62 -0.11
N SER A 407 24.76 -71.09 -1.25
CA SER A 407 25.55 -70.16 -2.06
C SER A 407 25.79 -68.83 -1.35
N GLN A 408 24.77 -68.30 -0.65
CA GLN A 408 24.87 -67.09 0.16
C GLN A 408 25.81 -67.32 1.35
N ASP A 409 25.61 -68.40 2.12
CA ASP A 409 26.46 -68.74 3.28
C ASP A 409 27.93 -68.87 2.87
N ARG A 410 28.21 -69.38 1.65
CA ARG A 410 29.57 -69.46 1.09
C ARG A 410 30.15 -68.10 0.73
N SER A 411 29.39 -67.25 0.04
CA SER A 411 29.80 -65.87 -0.25
C SER A 411 30.07 -65.10 1.04
N ASP A 412 29.21 -65.28 2.04
CA ASP A 412 29.34 -64.66 3.36
C ASP A 412 30.56 -65.18 4.13
N ALA A 413 30.88 -66.47 4.03
CA ALA A 413 32.09 -67.04 4.62
C ALA A 413 33.36 -66.45 3.99
N VAL A 414 33.38 -66.25 2.67
CA VAL A 414 34.50 -65.60 1.97
C VAL A 414 34.60 -64.13 2.38
N ARG A 415 33.47 -63.41 2.41
CA ARG A 415 33.40 -62.02 2.91
C ARG A 415 33.92 -61.91 4.33
N ALA A 416 33.47 -62.77 5.25
CA ALA A 416 33.91 -62.79 6.64
C ALA A 416 35.42 -63.04 6.76
N TYR A 417 35.98 -63.93 5.93
CA TYR A 417 37.42 -64.13 5.86
C TYR A 417 38.16 -62.86 5.44
N LEU A 418 37.74 -62.19 4.36
CA LEU A 418 38.37 -60.95 3.88
C LEU A 418 38.28 -59.82 4.91
N ILE A 419 37.16 -59.71 5.62
CA ILE A 419 36.99 -58.77 6.73
C ILE A 419 37.97 -59.11 7.86
N SER A 420 38.07 -60.38 8.26
CA SER A 420 39.04 -60.81 9.27
C SER A 420 40.50 -60.58 8.85
N ALA A 421 40.75 -60.56 7.54
CA ALA A 421 42.05 -60.24 6.96
C ALA A 421 42.32 -58.72 6.92
N GLY A 422 41.38 -57.88 7.35
CA GLY A 422 41.53 -56.43 7.49
C GLY A 422 40.97 -55.61 6.32
N ILE A 423 40.04 -56.15 5.54
CA ILE A 423 39.27 -55.38 4.55
C ILE A 423 38.02 -54.82 5.21
N ALA A 424 37.67 -53.56 4.93
CA ALA A 424 36.47 -52.95 5.46
C ALA A 424 35.20 -53.64 4.91
N GLY A 425 34.21 -53.88 5.76
CA GLY A 425 33.03 -54.68 5.41
C GLY A 425 32.11 -54.01 4.38
N GLU A 426 32.10 -52.68 4.35
CA GLU A 426 31.36 -51.85 3.39
C GLU A 426 31.91 -51.92 1.96
N ARG A 427 33.16 -52.36 1.79
CA ARG A 427 33.79 -52.55 0.48
C ARG A 427 33.44 -53.88 -0.18
N ILE A 428 32.73 -54.75 0.54
CA ILE A 428 32.44 -56.11 0.09
C ILE A 428 30.94 -56.39 0.22
N VAL A 429 30.31 -56.65 -0.92
CA VAL A 429 28.94 -57.17 -1.00
C VAL A 429 29.02 -58.67 -1.27
N SER A 430 28.23 -59.47 -0.57
CA SER A 430 28.15 -60.92 -0.79
C SER A 430 26.75 -61.31 -1.25
N ILE A 431 26.67 -62.01 -2.38
CA ILE A 431 25.40 -62.45 -2.99
C ILE A 431 25.50 -63.94 -3.31
N GLY A 432 24.46 -64.68 -2.95
CA GLY A 432 24.24 -66.07 -3.35
C GLY A 432 23.28 -66.13 -4.52
N PHE A 433 23.70 -66.69 -5.64
CA PHE A 433 22.86 -66.86 -6.84
C PHE A 433 22.28 -68.27 -6.99
N GLY A 434 22.52 -69.17 -6.03
CA GLY A 434 22.08 -70.55 -6.13
C GLY A 434 22.53 -71.19 -7.44
N SER A 435 21.60 -71.71 -8.23
CA SER A 435 21.87 -72.31 -9.54
C SER A 435 21.47 -71.41 -10.73
N ASP A 436 21.12 -70.15 -10.47
CA ASP A 436 20.40 -69.29 -11.43
C ASP A 436 21.32 -68.65 -12.49
N LYS A 437 22.63 -68.68 -12.25
CA LYS A 437 23.67 -68.18 -13.18
C LYS A 437 24.69 -69.29 -13.52
N PRO A 438 24.29 -70.32 -14.28
CA PRO A 438 25.18 -71.42 -14.65
C PRO A 438 26.18 -70.98 -15.74
N LEU A 439 27.45 -71.41 -15.62
CA LEU A 439 28.46 -71.29 -16.68
C LEU A 439 28.54 -72.52 -17.58
N GLY A 440 28.23 -73.69 -17.03
CA GLY A 440 28.29 -74.97 -17.73
C GLY A 440 26.97 -75.74 -17.62
N ASP A 441 26.80 -76.73 -18.49
CA ASP A 441 25.61 -77.58 -18.47
C ASP A 441 25.53 -78.39 -17.17
N ASN A 442 24.44 -78.23 -16.42
CA ASN A 442 24.20 -78.97 -15.18
C ASN A 442 23.99 -80.47 -15.40
N LYS A 443 23.72 -80.94 -16.63
CA LYS A 443 23.62 -82.37 -16.92
C LYS A 443 24.99 -83.05 -16.93
N ALA A 444 26.03 -82.35 -17.38
CA ALA A 444 27.40 -82.85 -17.40
C ALA A 444 28.10 -82.68 -16.05
N LYS A 445 28.86 -83.69 -15.61
CA LYS A 445 29.64 -83.61 -14.37
C LYS A 445 30.61 -82.42 -14.39
N SER A 446 31.26 -82.18 -15.53
CA SER A 446 32.18 -81.05 -15.76
C SER A 446 31.48 -79.70 -15.64
N GLY A 447 30.28 -79.55 -16.21
CA GLY A 447 29.51 -78.29 -16.13
C GLY A 447 29.02 -78.00 -14.71
N ARG A 448 28.60 -79.03 -13.95
CA ARG A 448 28.28 -78.86 -12.52
C ARG A 448 29.47 -78.41 -11.69
N GLU A 449 30.66 -78.91 -12.01
CA GLU A 449 31.89 -78.50 -11.34
C GLU A 449 32.28 -77.06 -11.67
N GLN A 450 32.07 -76.62 -12.91
CA GLN A 450 32.20 -75.21 -13.28
C GLN A 450 31.16 -74.33 -12.56
N ASN A 451 29.93 -74.81 -12.38
CA ASN A 451 28.86 -74.03 -11.73
C ASN A 451 29.09 -73.82 -10.24
N ARG A 452 29.74 -74.78 -9.54
CA ARG A 452 30.09 -74.66 -8.12
C ARG A 452 31.34 -73.80 -7.96
N ARG A 453 31.18 -72.49 -7.87
CA ARG A 453 32.27 -71.53 -7.88
C ARG A 453 31.98 -70.29 -7.04
N ILE A 454 33.02 -69.52 -6.78
CA ILE A 454 32.95 -68.14 -6.31
C ILE A 454 33.46 -67.25 -7.44
N GLU A 455 32.71 -66.20 -7.71
CA GLU A 455 33.09 -65.11 -8.60
C GLU A 455 33.33 -63.83 -7.81
N PHE A 456 34.22 -63.00 -8.34
CA PHE A 456 34.55 -61.69 -7.81
C PHE A 456 34.29 -60.67 -8.92
N ARG A 457 33.46 -59.67 -8.65
CA ARG A 457 33.14 -58.60 -9.61
C ARG A 457 33.44 -57.25 -8.98
N LEU A 458 33.98 -56.33 -9.75
CA LEU A 458 34.12 -54.93 -9.31
C LEU A 458 32.74 -54.28 -9.26
N LEU A 459 32.50 -53.50 -8.22
CA LEU A 459 31.29 -52.69 -8.08
C LEU A 459 31.58 -51.29 -8.60
N THR A 460 30.76 -50.83 -9.54
CA THR A 460 30.75 -49.44 -10.01
C THR A 460 29.96 -48.55 -9.03
N ALA A 461 30.07 -47.24 -9.18
CA ALA A 461 29.26 -46.29 -8.41
C ALA A 461 27.74 -46.53 -8.56
N ASP A 462 27.29 -46.99 -9.73
CA ASP A 462 25.88 -47.29 -10.00
C ASP A 462 25.41 -48.57 -9.30
N ASP A 463 26.26 -49.59 -9.21
CA ASP A 463 25.97 -50.81 -8.44
C ASP A 463 25.77 -50.50 -6.95
N ALA A 464 26.55 -49.54 -6.40
CA ALA A 464 26.45 -49.13 -5.01
C ALA A 464 25.08 -48.49 -4.69
N LYS A 465 24.49 -47.74 -5.62
CA LYS A 465 23.15 -47.14 -5.48
C LYS A 465 22.03 -48.19 -5.49
N SER A 466 22.15 -49.25 -6.30
CA SER A 466 21.12 -50.30 -6.43
C SER A 466 20.96 -51.19 -5.20
N THR A 467 21.98 -51.31 -4.34
CA THR A 467 21.92 -52.17 -3.15
C THR A 467 21.16 -51.56 -1.97
N VAL A 468 20.76 -50.29 -2.06
CA VAL A 468 20.04 -49.54 -1.01
C VAL A 468 18.53 -49.42 -1.29
N GLY A 469 18.05 -49.78 -2.48
CA GLY A 469 16.62 -49.66 -2.85
C GLY A 469 16.09 -50.80 -3.72
N GLY A 470 15.42 -51.78 -3.10
CA GLY A 470 14.61 -52.77 -3.83
C GLY A 470 14.06 -53.91 -2.94
N PRO A 471 12.75 -54.24 -3.00
CA PRO A 471 12.02 -54.91 -1.92
C PRO A 471 12.19 -56.43 -1.94
N GLY A 472 12.57 -57.02 -0.81
CA GLY A 472 12.65 -58.48 -0.71
C GLY A 472 13.33 -59.04 0.54
N GLY A 473 13.23 -58.35 1.68
CA GLY A 473 13.72 -58.86 2.97
C GLY A 473 12.60 -58.84 3.99
N ALA A 474 11.72 -59.85 3.96
CA ALA A 474 10.79 -60.10 5.04
C ALA A 474 11.58 -60.26 6.34
N GLY A 475 11.22 -59.46 7.34
CA GLY A 475 11.89 -59.41 8.62
C GLY A 475 11.96 -60.78 9.30
N LEU A 476 13.18 -61.13 9.71
CA LEU A 476 13.42 -61.91 10.90
C LEU A 476 14.62 -61.27 11.61
N GLU A 477 14.31 -60.44 12.60
CA GLU A 477 15.28 -60.01 13.61
C GLU A 477 15.80 -61.25 14.36
N GLY A 478 16.90 -61.81 13.86
CA GLY A 478 17.70 -62.80 14.55
C GLY A 478 18.68 -62.09 15.48
N LYS A 479 18.31 -61.98 16.75
CA LYS A 479 19.13 -61.54 17.89
C LYS A 479 20.55 -62.19 17.83
N PRO A 480 21.65 -61.45 18.09
CA PRO A 480 23.00 -62.02 18.04
C PRO A 480 23.16 -63.16 19.06
N ALA A 481 23.62 -64.32 18.60
CA ALA A 481 24.03 -65.42 19.46
C ALA A 481 25.38 -65.06 20.10
N GLU A 482 25.34 -64.81 21.41
CA GLU A 482 26.49 -64.60 22.28
C GLU A 482 27.34 -65.88 22.40
N PRO A 483 28.69 -65.82 22.37
CA PRO A 483 29.53 -66.99 22.54
C PRO A 483 29.62 -67.42 24.02
N ALA A 484 29.43 -68.72 24.26
CA ALA A 484 29.47 -69.35 25.58
C ALA A 484 30.81 -69.13 26.32
N LYS A 485 30.74 -68.68 27.59
CA LYS A 485 31.87 -68.63 28.53
C LYS A 485 31.67 -69.61 29.69
N ALA A 486 32.77 -70.27 30.06
CA ALA A 486 32.92 -71.09 31.25
C ALA A 486 33.25 -70.24 32.51
N GLU A 487 32.95 -70.78 33.69
CA GLU A 487 33.22 -70.23 35.03
C GLU A 487 33.93 -71.30 35.92
N PRO A 488 34.49 -71.01 37.13
CA PRO A 488 34.97 -69.72 37.71
C PRO A 488 36.23 -69.78 38.67
N LYS A 489 36.65 -68.55 39.10
CA LYS A 489 37.23 -68.07 40.42
C LYS A 489 38.73 -68.26 40.80
N PRO A 490 39.33 -67.47 41.76
CA PRO A 490 38.85 -66.27 42.51
C PRO A 490 39.86 -65.08 42.71
N ALA A 491 39.29 -63.89 43.07
CA ALA A 491 39.65 -62.78 44.03
C ALA A 491 41.13 -62.46 44.43
N PRO A 492 41.53 -61.24 44.93
CA PRO A 492 40.73 -60.30 45.77
C PRO A 492 41.07 -58.77 45.81
N LYS A 493 40.23 -57.99 46.55
CA LYS A 493 40.50 -56.76 47.37
C LYS A 493 40.87 -55.44 46.63
N ALA A 494 40.54 -54.21 47.07
CA ALA A 494 39.90 -53.62 48.25
C ALA A 494 39.38 -52.19 47.92
N ALA A 495 38.64 -51.62 48.89
CA ALA A 495 38.01 -50.28 49.00
C ALA A 495 39.02 -49.08 48.99
N PRO A 496 38.70 -47.80 49.34
CA PRO A 496 37.44 -47.22 49.88
C PRO A 496 37.09 -45.73 49.53
N HIS A 497 36.03 -45.20 50.18
CA HIS A 497 35.70 -43.80 50.61
C HIS A 497 35.83 -42.62 49.60
N GLY A 498 34.99 -41.58 49.55
CA GLY A 498 33.84 -41.13 50.34
C GLY A 498 33.51 -39.66 50.01
N VAL A 499 32.23 -39.31 50.19
CA VAL A 499 31.61 -38.03 50.62
C VAL A 499 31.77 -36.73 49.78
N ALA A 500 30.59 -36.16 49.41
CA ALA A 500 30.08 -34.81 49.73
C ALA A 500 29.62 -33.98 48.51
N GLY A 501 28.40 -33.39 48.61
CA GLY A 501 28.09 -32.12 47.93
C GLY A 501 26.72 -31.94 47.26
N ILE A 502 25.66 -31.84 48.06
CA ILE A 502 24.59 -30.81 48.06
C ILE A 502 24.13 -30.18 46.71
N GLY A 503 22.81 -30.19 46.45
CA GLY A 503 22.16 -29.12 45.68
C GLY A 503 20.88 -29.48 44.92
N SER A 504 19.73 -29.29 45.58
CA SER A 504 18.33 -29.44 45.15
C SER A 504 17.92 -28.92 43.77
N GLY A 505 17.01 -29.65 43.11
CA GLY A 505 16.21 -29.18 41.96
C GLY A 505 14.88 -29.93 41.79
N GLN A 506 13.79 -29.15 41.88
CA GLN A 506 12.47 -29.28 41.24
C GLN A 506 11.48 -30.41 41.62
N GLN A 507 10.34 -29.93 42.15
CA GLN A 507 9.05 -30.61 42.24
C GLN A 507 8.34 -30.69 40.89
N GLN A 508 7.65 -31.81 40.71
CA GLN A 508 6.79 -32.19 39.61
C GLN A 508 5.31 -31.93 39.91
N HIS A 509 4.57 -31.65 38.83
CA HIS A 509 3.22 -32.13 38.49
C HIS A 509 2.02 -31.93 39.44
N SER A 510 0.97 -31.29 38.90
CA SER A 510 -0.29 -31.95 38.47
C SER A 510 -1.35 -30.85 38.19
N SER A 511 -1.85 -30.70 36.96
CA SER A 511 -3.00 -31.39 36.37
C SER A 511 -4.31 -31.23 37.16
N THR A 512 -5.30 -30.51 36.63
CA THR A 512 -6.56 -31.12 36.14
C THR A 512 -7.54 -30.13 35.49
N ARG A 513 -8.18 -30.64 34.44
CA ARG A 513 -9.33 -30.24 33.59
C ARG A 513 -10.55 -29.60 34.29
N LYS A 514 -11.31 -28.75 33.57
CA LYS A 514 -12.56 -29.04 32.79
C LYS A 514 -13.65 -27.93 32.89
N ALA A 515 -14.37 -27.77 31.76
CA ALA A 515 -15.72 -27.17 31.56
C ALA A 515 -15.84 -25.64 31.76
N GLY A 516 -16.56 -24.83 30.97
CA GLY A 516 -17.67 -25.02 30.03
C GLY A 516 -18.67 -23.88 30.31
N GLY A 517 -19.04 -23.06 29.31
CA GLY A 517 -19.98 -21.96 29.55
C GLY A 517 -20.26 -21.08 28.33
N VAL A 518 -21.49 -21.20 27.82
CA VAL A 518 -22.12 -20.45 26.73
C VAL A 518 -22.72 -19.15 27.29
N PHE A 519 -22.61 -18.02 26.60
CA PHE A 519 -23.48 -16.84 26.79
C PHE A 519 -23.60 -16.01 25.50
N SER A 520 -24.83 -15.84 25.01
CA SER A 520 -25.23 -14.86 23.98
C SER A 520 -25.60 -13.51 24.60
N PRO A 521 -25.62 -12.42 23.81
CA PRO A 521 -26.53 -11.29 24.01
C PRO A 521 -27.39 -10.99 22.75
N PRO A 522 -28.41 -10.12 22.85
CA PRO A 522 -29.67 -10.27 22.13
C PRO A 522 -29.77 -9.52 20.79
N VAL A 523 -30.75 -10.00 20.01
CA VAL A 523 -31.27 -9.49 18.74
C VAL A 523 -31.97 -8.14 18.94
N PHE A 524 -31.64 -7.14 18.13
CA PHE A 524 -32.51 -5.99 17.88
C PHE A 524 -32.87 -5.92 16.39
N PHE A 525 -34.14 -5.62 16.19
CA PHE A 525 -34.89 -5.63 14.94
C PHE A 525 -34.31 -4.74 13.84
N THR A 526 -34.37 -5.25 12.63
CA THR A 526 -34.13 -4.57 11.36
C THR A 526 -35.32 -3.67 10.98
N LEU A 527 -35.03 -2.44 10.57
CA LEU A 527 -35.84 -1.70 9.59
C LEU A 527 -34.93 -1.30 8.44
N ARG A 528 -35.29 -1.67 7.22
CA ARG A 528 -34.53 -1.44 5.98
C ARG A 528 -35.44 -0.68 5.02
N LEU A 529 -34.91 0.38 4.37
CA LEU A 529 -35.15 0.88 3.00
C LEU A 529 -34.77 2.39 2.91
N PRO A 530 -34.46 2.98 1.74
CA PRO A 530 -33.15 2.89 1.08
C PRO A 530 -32.54 4.26 0.64
N GLY A 531 -31.24 4.26 0.38
CA GLY A 531 -30.64 4.94 -0.77
C GLY A 531 -30.31 6.44 -0.69
N ILE A 532 -29.18 6.78 -1.32
CA ILE A 532 -28.69 8.10 -1.75
C ILE A 532 -27.74 8.79 -0.75
N LEU A 533 -26.43 8.54 -0.92
CA LEU A 533 -25.34 9.49 -0.68
C LEU A 533 -24.24 9.27 -1.74
N PRO A 534 -23.70 10.33 -2.36
CA PRO A 534 -22.55 10.23 -3.26
C PRO A 534 -21.22 10.23 -2.49
N ARG A 535 -20.23 9.55 -3.08
CA ARG A 535 -18.84 9.39 -2.61
C ARG A 535 -18.11 10.73 -2.50
N VAL A 536 -17.47 10.95 -1.35
CA VAL A 536 -16.42 11.96 -1.16
C VAL A 536 -15.06 11.26 -1.30
N SER A 537 -14.19 11.89 -2.09
CA SER A 537 -12.84 11.51 -2.49
C SER A 537 -11.85 11.39 -1.31
N ARG A 538 -11.12 10.26 -1.27
CA ARG A 538 -9.97 10.03 -0.38
C ARG A 538 -8.73 10.74 -0.91
N TRP A 539 -8.14 11.59 -0.08
CA TRP A 539 -6.75 12.02 -0.19
C TRP A 539 -5.86 11.01 0.53
N THR A 540 -5.00 10.31 -0.23
CA THR A 540 -3.90 9.48 0.30
C THR A 540 -2.63 10.34 0.41
N ARG A 541 -2.13 10.52 1.63
CA ARG A 541 -0.77 11.04 1.89
C ARG A 541 0.23 9.90 1.71
N ARG A 542 1.19 10.07 0.80
CA ARG A 542 2.43 9.27 0.73
C ARG A 542 3.44 9.79 1.77
N CYS A 543 4.04 8.86 2.52
CA CYS A 543 5.16 9.10 3.42
C CYS A 543 6.48 9.01 2.63
N LEU A 544 7.40 9.96 2.87
CA LEU A 544 8.84 9.79 2.63
C LEU A 544 9.49 9.05 3.82
N PRO A 545 10.57 8.30 3.63
CA PRO A 545 11.50 7.94 4.69
C PRO A 545 12.86 8.62 4.50
N GLU A 546 13.26 9.49 5.43
CA GLU A 546 14.67 9.83 5.61
C GLU A 546 15.03 10.01 7.08
N CYS A 547 16.20 9.44 7.42
CA CYS A 547 17.13 9.83 8.47
C CYS A 547 16.65 9.92 9.94
N CYS A 548 16.92 8.87 10.72
CA CYS A 548 17.47 9.05 12.07
C CYS A 548 18.10 7.78 12.68
N SER A 549 19.44 7.68 12.69
CA SER A 549 20.14 6.99 13.78
C SER A 549 21.57 7.53 13.98
N ARG A 550 21.73 8.50 14.88
CA ARG A 550 23.00 8.81 15.53
C ARG A 550 22.76 8.99 17.03
N ARG A 551 23.33 8.10 17.85
CA ARG A 551 23.94 8.41 19.17
C ARG A 551 24.54 7.16 19.83
N ARG A 552 25.88 7.09 19.85
CA ARG A 552 26.77 6.96 21.02
C ARG A 552 28.03 6.17 20.67
N ALA A 553 29.19 6.82 20.75
CA ALA A 553 30.28 6.40 21.63
C ALA A 553 31.39 7.46 21.65
N ARG A 554 31.86 7.77 22.86
CA ARG A 554 32.99 8.66 23.19
C ARG A 554 34.23 7.79 23.49
N ARG A 555 35.40 8.41 23.36
CA ARG A 555 36.79 7.97 23.71
C ARG A 555 37.47 7.23 22.55
N SER A 556 38.71 7.50 22.15
CA SER A 556 39.82 8.34 22.66
C SER A 556 41.00 8.22 21.67
N ARG A 557 41.98 9.15 21.76
CA ARG A 557 43.40 9.02 21.31
C ARG A 557 43.63 9.09 19.78
N THR A 558 44.65 9.73 19.19
CA THR A 558 45.72 10.70 19.54
C THR A 558 46.39 11.09 18.20
N SER A 559 47.05 12.26 18.14
CA SER A 559 48.24 12.58 17.31
C SER A 559 48.08 12.70 15.78
N CYS A 560 48.10 13.90 15.18
CA CYS A 560 49.28 14.71 14.77
C CYS A 560 50.06 14.16 13.54
N GLY A 561 50.19 15.02 12.50
CA GLY A 561 51.16 14.91 11.40
C GLY A 561 50.59 15.46 10.07
N ASN A 562 50.75 16.76 9.80
CA ASN A 562 51.67 17.39 8.81
C ASN A 562 51.08 17.48 7.38
N LEU A 563 50.79 18.66 6.84
CA LEU A 563 51.71 19.62 6.17
C LEU A 563 52.38 19.04 4.91
N ALA A 564 51.76 19.27 3.75
CA ALA A 564 52.34 19.82 2.52
C ALA A 564 51.19 20.07 1.52
#